data_AF-A0A2V3A1X1-F1
#
_entry.id   AF-A0A2V3A1X1-F1
#
_cell.length_a   1.000
_cell.length_b   1.000
_cell.length_c   1.000
_cell.angle_alpha   90.00
_cell.angle_beta   90.00
_cell.angle_gamma   90.00
#
_symmetry.space_group_name_H-M   'P 1'
#
loop_
_entity.id
_entity.type
_entity.pdbx_description
1 polymer ?
#
loop_
_entity_poly.entity_id
_entity_poly.type
_entity_poly.pdbx_seq_one_letter_code
_entity_poly.pdbx_strand_id
1 'polypeptide(L)'
;MLTNIKKNIAQKIITLVENNDKRKKQEKWNIFMSKPNINIHPSFSPKDADIFKGENNQIGNITISENFLLRKYCNIVVFPNAELRIGKGVFFNNYCSINCLDKIEIGNDTIFGEGVRLYDHNHLIEKGEKLFVEKEKYMTSPIKIGKNCWIGSNTVILKGVTIGDNSIIGAGCVIHKSVPENTIMKNSQNLISQTL
;
A
#
# COMPACT_ATOMS: atom_id res chain seq x y z
N MET A 1 7.46 -19.69 -47.87
CA MET A 1 6.64 -20.69 -47.15
C MET A 1 7.20 -21.01 -45.75
N LEU A 2 8.46 -21.47 -45.64
CA LEU A 2 9.10 -21.80 -44.34
C LEU A 2 9.06 -20.66 -43.30
N THR A 3 9.29 -19.42 -43.73
CA THR A 3 9.31 -18.25 -42.84
C THR A 3 7.97 -17.98 -42.16
N ASN A 4 6.85 -18.20 -42.87
CA ASN A 4 5.50 -18.00 -42.32
C ASN A 4 5.14 -19.12 -41.33
N ILE A 5 5.56 -20.35 -41.60
CA ILE A 5 5.38 -21.48 -40.68
C ILE A 5 6.14 -21.24 -39.37
N LYS A 6 7.42 -20.81 -39.45
CA LYS A 6 8.23 -20.47 -38.27
C LYS A 6 7.59 -19.34 -37.44
N LYS A 7 7.10 -18.27 -38.08
CA LYS A 7 6.39 -17.17 -37.39
C LYS A 7 5.12 -17.65 -36.69
N ASN A 8 4.33 -18.50 -37.34
CA ASN A 8 3.10 -19.05 -36.75
C ASN A 8 3.38 -19.95 -35.54
N ILE A 9 4.42 -20.79 -35.60
CA ILE A 9 4.84 -21.62 -34.46
C ILE A 9 5.30 -20.73 -33.31
N ALA A 10 6.14 -19.73 -33.57
CA ALA A 10 6.61 -18.80 -32.55
C ALA A 10 5.44 -18.07 -31.85
N GLN A 11 4.46 -17.56 -32.61
CA GLN A 11 3.30 -16.88 -32.03
C GLN A 11 2.45 -17.80 -31.16
N LYS A 12 2.27 -19.07 -31.57
CA LYS A 12 1.58 -20.07 -30.76
C LYS A 12 2.32 -20.37 -29.46
N ILE A 13 3.65 -20.49 -29.51
CA ILE A 13 4.48 -20.70 -28.31
C ILE A 13 4.36 -19.51 -27.36
N ILE A 14 4.48 -18.27 -27.85
CA ILE A 14 4.32 -17.06 -27.04
C ILE A 14 2.96 -17.05 -26.33
N THR A 15 1.89 -17.31 -27.08
CA THR A 15 0.52 -17.33 -26.54
C THR A 15 0.37 -18.42 -25.46
N LEU A 16 0.94 -19.61 -25.68
CA LEU A 16 0.92 -20.69 -24.69
C LEU A 16 1.67 -20.32 -23.41
N VAL A 17 2.83 -19.67 -23.53
CA VAL A 17 3.61 -19.19 -22.38
C VAL A 17 2.83 -18.14 -21.60
N GLU A 18 2.29 -17.12 -22.26
CA GLU A 18 1.50 -16.06 -21.63
C GLU A 18 0.26 -16.61 -20.89
N ASN A 19 -0.42 -17.59 -21.49
CA ASN A 19 -1.57 -18.24 -20.86
C ASN A 19 -1.17 -19.06 -19.63
N ASN A 20 -0.05 -19.77 -19.71
CA ASN A 20 0.48 -20.52 -18.56
C ASN A 20 0.84 -19.58 -17.41
N ASP A 21 1.47 -18.43 -17.70
CA ASP A 21 1.83 -17.44 -16.68
C ASP A 21 0.59 -16.82 -16.03
N LYS A 22 -0.44 -16.46 -16.82
CA LYS A 22 -1.72 -16.00 -16.28
C LYS A 22 -2.36 -17.03 -15.35
N ARG A 23 -2.34 -18.31 -15.76
CA ARG A 23 -2.89 -19.41 -14.95
C ARG A 23 -2.15 -19.53 -13.61
N LYS A 24 -0.82 -19.55 -13.62
CA LYS A 24 -0.01 -19.61 -12.38
C LYS A 24 -0.30 -18.43 -11.45
N LYS A 25 -0.44 -17.21 -11.99
CA LYS A 25 -0.80 -16.03 -11.20
C LYS A 25 -2.19 -16.16 -10.57
N GLN A 26 -3.16 -16.65 -11.33
CA GLN A 26 -4.51 -16.91 -10.82
C GLN A 26 -4.51 -17.98 -9.72
N GLU A 27 -3.76 -19.07 -9.89
CA GLU A 27 -3.62 -20.12 -8.87
C GLU A 27 -3.00 -19.56 -7.57
N LYS A 28 -1.93 -18.77 -7.68
CA LYS A 28 -1.34 -18.05 -6.53
C LYS A 28 -2.37 -17.13 -5.84
N TRP A 29 -3.14 -16.37 -6.62
CA TRP A 29 -4.17 -15.48 -6.07
C TRP A 29 -5.28 -16.26 -5.35
N ASN A 30 -5.72 -17.38 -5.91
CA ASN A 30 -6.74 -18.23 -5.28
C ASN A 30 -6.24 -18.81 -3.95
N ILE A 31 -4.99 -19.27 -3.88
CA ILE A 31 -4.34 -19.73 -2.64
C ILE A 31 -4.19 -18.58 -1.63
N PHE A 32 -3.95 -17.36 -2.11
CA PHE A 32 -3.92 -16.19 -1.25
C PHE A 32 -5.30 -15.89 -0.64
N MET A 33 -6.33 -15.88 -1.47
CA MET A 33 -7.72 -15.63 -1.07
C MET A 33 -8.34 -16.74 -0.21
N SER A 34 -7.80 -17.97 -0.25
CA SER A 34 -8.28 -19.06 0.59
C SER A 34 -7.81 -18.99 2.04
N LYS A 35 -6.91 -18.06 2.38
CA LYS A 35 -6.45 -17.88 3.75
C LYS A 35 -7.57 -17.28 4.60
N PRO A 36 -7.83 -17.78 5.82
CA PRO A 36 -8.98 -17.39 6.64
C PRO A 36 -8.94 -15.92 7.10
N ASN A 37 -7.76 -15.33 7.18
CA ASN A 37 -7.52 -13.93 7.57
C ASN A 37 -7.55 -12.94 6.41
N ILE A 38 -7.87 -13.40 5.19
CA ILE A 38 -7.94 -12.58 3.97
C ILE A 38 -9.39 -12.48 3.52
N ASN A 39 -9.94 -11.27 3.60
CA ASN A 39 -11.30 -10.95 3.17
C ASN A 39 -11.26 -9.78 2.18
N ILE A 40 -11.11 -10.08 0.90
CA ILE A 40 -11.06 -9.06 -0.15
C ILE A 40 -12.27 -9.22 -1.07
N HIS A 41 -13.00 -8.13 -1.26
CA HIS A 41 -14.18 -8.12 -2.12
C HIS A 41 -13.82 -8.53 -3.57
N PRO A 42 -14.64 -9.37 -4.25
CA PRO A 42 -14.34 -9.89 -5.59
C PRO A 42 -14.17 -8.83 -6.70
N SER A 43 -14.62 -7.60 -6.48
CA SER A 43 -14.38 -6.48 -7.40
C SER A 43 -12.89 -6.14 -7.53
N PHE A 44 -12.06 -6.56 -6.57
CA PHE A 44 -10.62 -6.43 -6.65
C PHE A 44 -9.99 -7.76 -7.04
N SER A 45 -9.42 -7.79 -8.24
CA SER A 45 -8.53 -8.87 -8.68
C SER A 45 -7.24 -8.23 -9.18
N PRO A 46 -6.13 -8.38 -8.46
CA PRO A 46 -4.88 -7.81 -8.90
C PRO A 46 -4.33 -8.62 -10.08
N LYS A 47 -3.60 -7.93 -10.96
CA LYS A 47 -2.84 -8.60 -12.03
C LYS A 47 -1.65 -9.41 -11.49
N ASP A 48 -1.30 -9.22 -10.22
CA ASP A 48 -0.23 -9.93 -9.53
C ASP A 48 -0.56 -10.15 -8.04
N ALA A 49 -0.42 -11.38 -7.55
CA ALA A 49 -0.63 -11.70 -6.15
C ALA A 49 0.52 -11.19 -5.26
N ASP A 50 1.68 -10.90 -5.84
CA ASP A 50 2.90 -10.48 -5.12
C ASP A 50 2.81 -9.03 -4.57
N ILE A 51 1.67 -8.37 -4.73
CA ILE A 51 1.37 -7.03 -4.17
C ILE A 51 1.30 -7.07 -2.65
N PHE A 52 0.75 -8.16 -2.09
CA PHE A 52 0.64 -8.36 -0.65
C PHE A 52 1.80 -9.18 -0.14
N LYS A 53 2.46 -8.67 0.89
CA LYS A 53 3.62 -9.29 1.52
C LYS A 53 3.41 -9.38 3.02
N GLY A 54 3.89 -10.47 3.58
CA GLY A 54 3.96 -10.66 5.02
C GLY A 54 5.42 -10.75 5.49
N GLU A 55 5.61 -11.21 6.71
CA GLU A 55 6.91 -11.48 7.31
C GLU A 55 7.01 -12.98 7.64
N ASN A 56 8.17 -13.60 7.39
CA ASN A 56 8.40 -15.01 7.72
C ASN A 56 7.31 -15.98 7.19
N ASN A 57 6.86 -15.75 5.95
CA ASN A 57 5.77 -16.48 5.28
C ASN A 57 4.40 -16.38 5.96
N GLN A 58 4.22 -15.47 6.91
CA GLN A 58 2.96 -15.20 7.60
C GLN A 58 2.49 -13.79 7.26
N ILE A 59 1.18 -13.62 7.09
CA ILE A 59 0.56 -12.33 6.76
C ILE A 59 -0.57 -12.05 7.74
N GLY A 60 -0.73 -10.79 8.14
CA GLY A 60 -1.78 -10.36 9.06
C GLY A 60 -3.18 -10.34 8.43
N ASN A 61 -4.13 -9.79 9.17
CA ASN A 61 -5.52 -9.69 8.74
C ASN A 61 -5.67 -8.61 7.67
N ILE A 62 -6.35 -8.95 6.56
CA ILE A 62 -6.59 -8.02 5.46
C ILE A 62 -8.07 -8.03 5.13
N THR A 63 -8.71 -6.88 5.29
CA THR A 63 -10.09 -6.65 4.85
C THR A 63 -10.12 -5.54 3.81
N ILE A 64 -10.59 -5.82 2.61
CA ILE A 64 -10.71 -4.85 1.51
C ILE A 64 -12.14 -4.88 0.98
N SER A 65 -12.79 -3.73 1.02
CA SER A 65 -14.17 -3.56 0.56
C SER A 65 -14.25 -3.41 -0.97
N GLU A 66 -15.48 -3.27 -1.47
CA GLU A 66 -15.75 -3.15 -2.91
C GLU A 66 -15.08 -1.93 -3.55
N ASN A 67 -14.78 -2.04 -4.85
CA ASN A 67 -14.21 -0.99 -5.70
C ASN A 67 -12.87 -0.42 -5.21
N PHE A 68 -12.06 -1.21 -4.51
CA PHE A 68 -10.67 -0.89 -4.27
C PHE A 68 -9.87 -0.87 -5.58
N LEU A 69 -9.16 0.21 -5.84
CA LEU A 69 -8.37 0.40 -7.05
C LEU A 69 -6.91 0.68 -6.70
N LEU A 70 -6.00 -0.09 -7.30
CA LEU A 70 -4.56 0.01 -7.06
C LEU A 70 -3.82 0.10 -8.39
N ARG A 71 -3.01 1.16 -8.57
CA ARG A 71 -2.15 1.30 -9.73
C ARG A 71 -0.80 0.59 -9.55
N LYS A 72 0.10 0.75 -10.54
CA LYS A 72 1.32 -0.05 -10.67
C LYS A 72 2.32 0.27 -9.56
N TYR A 73 3.20 -0.70 -9.29
CA TYR A 73 4.34 -0.56 -8.39
C TYR A 73 3.99 -0.19 -6.95
N CYS A 74 2.77 -0.52 -6.52
CA CYS A 74 2.38 -0.40 -5.13
C CYS A 74 2.87 -1.61 -4.33
N ASN A 75 3.12 -1.40 -3.05
CA ASN A 75 3.58 -2.42 -2.11
C ASN A 75 2.70 -2.39 -0.86
N ILE A 76 2.12 -3.54 -0.49
CA ILE A 76 1.32 -3.67 0.72
C ILE A 76 1.96 -4.74 1.61
N VAL A 77 2.54 -4.31 2.72
CA VAL A 77 3.14 -5.18 3.73
C VAL A 77 2.21 -5.22 4.93
N VAL A 78 1.84 -6.42 5.37
CA VAL A 78 1.00 -6.63 6.56
C VAL A 78 1.65 -7.71 7.42
N PHE A 79 2.23 -7.31 8.55
CA PHE A 79 2.95 -8.22 9.44
C PHE A 79 2.01 -9.22 10.11
N PRO A 80 2.55 -10.33 10.63
CA PRO A 80 1.81 -11.24 11.49
C PRO A 80 1.14 -10.46 12.64
N ASN A 81 -0.10 -10.80 12.95
CA ASN A 81 -0.95 -10.14 13.97
C ASN A 81 -1.36 -8.68 13.67
N ALA A 82 -0.91 -8.08 12.58
CA ALA A 82 -1.37 -6.76 12.16
C ALA A 82 -2.76 -6.84 11.49
N GLU A 83 -3.43 -5.69 11.36
CA GLU A 83 -4.74 -5.55 10.71
C GLU A 83 -4.78 -4.38 9.72
N LEU A 84 -4.96 -4.69 8.44
CA LEU A 84 -5.22 -3.73 7.38
C LEU A 84 -6.70 -3.74 7.00
N ARG A 85 -7.38 -2.60 7.12
CA ARG A 85 -8.75 -2.42 6.63
C ARG A 85 -8.83 -1.30 5.60
N ILE A 86 -9.37 -1.62 4.43
CA ILE A 86 -9.57 -0.68 3.34
C ILE A 86 -11.07 -0.59 3.02
N GLY A 87 -11.61 0.62 3.12
CA GLY A 87 -12.98 0.95 2.82
C GLY A 87 -13.32 0.86 1.34
N LYS A 88 -14.60 1.09 1.05
CA LYS A 88 -15.17 1.08 -0.30
C LYS A 88 -14.57 2.20 -1.15
N GLY A 89 -14.33 1.94 -2.43
CA GLY A 89 -13.98 3.00 -3.39
C GLY A 89 -12.61 3.65 -3.18
N VAL A 90 -11.77 3.08 -2.31
CA VAL A 90 -10.42 3.59 -2.06
C VAL A 90 -9.55 3.42 -3.30
N PHE A 91 -8.79 4.46 -3.63
CA PHE A 91 -7.91 4.48 -4.80
C PHE A 91 -6.48 4.84 -4.39
N PHE A 92 -5.51 4.03 -4.82
CA PHE A 92 -4.08 4.39 -4.77
C PHE A 92 -3.49 4.55 -6.16
N ASN A 93 -2.80 5.68 -6.37
CA ASN A 93 -2.00 5.92 -7.55
C ASN A 93 -0.68 5.13 -7.51
N ASN A 94 0.18 5.27 -8.53
CA ASN A 94 1.40 4.49 -8.65
C ASN A 94 2.34 4.67 -7.43
N TYR A 95 3.21 3.68 -7.21
CA TYR A 95 4.32 3.76 -6.24
C TYR A 95 3.92 4.00 -4.78
N CYS A 96 2.67 3.71 -4.41
CA CYS A 96 2.24 3.82 -3.01
C CYS A 96 2.74 2.64 -2.18
N SER A 97 2.98 2.89 -0.89
CA SER A 97 3.42 1.86 0.05
C SER A 97 2.59 1.89 1.33
N ILE A 98 2.02 0.75 1.70
CA ILE A 98 1.33 0.54 2.98
C ILE A 98 2.18 -0.45 3.77
N ASN A 99 2.68 -0.05 4.93
CA ASN A 99 3.47 -0.92 5.80
C ASN A 99 2.76 -0.98 7.16
N CYS A 100 1.96 -2.03 7.31
CA CYS A 100 1.06 -2.27 8.43
C CYS A 100 1.69 -3.30 9.37
N LEU A 101 2.25 -2.83 10.48
CA LEU A 101 2.86 -3.63 11.53
C LEU A 101 1.97 -3.77 12.78
N ASP A 102 0.94 -2.95 12.90
CA ASP A 102 -0.07 -2.96 13.95
C ASP A 102 -1.45 -2.86 13.32
N LYS A 103 -1.90 -1.65 13.00
CA LYS A 103 -3.23 -1.46 12.41
C LYS A 103 -3.30 -0.22 11.54
N ILE A 104 -3.79 -0.40 10.31
CA ILE A 104 -4.06 0.69 9.37
C ILE A 104 -5.51 0.57 8.90
N GLU A 105 -6.33 1.58 9.20
CA GLU A 105 -7.71 1.71 8.73
C GLU A 105 -7.87 2.88 7.77
N ILE A 106 -8.47 2.63 6.61
CA ILE A 106 -8.74 3.63 5.58
C ILE A 106 -10.24 3.67 5.30
N GLY A 107 -10.85 4.83 5.50
CA GLY A 107 -12.25 5.08 5.24
C GLY A 107 -12.60 5.09 3.75
N ASN A 108 -13.91 5.04 3.48
CA ASN A 108 -14.45 4.96 2.12
C ASN A 108 -14.07 6.18 1.26
N ASP A 109 -13.99 5.98 -0.04
CA ASP A 109 -13.84 7.02 -1.06
C ASP A 109 -12.62 7.93 -0.86
N THR A 110 -11.63 7.45 -0.09
CA THR A 110 -10.36 8.14 0.11
C THR A 110 -9.39 7.83 -1.02
N ILE A 111 -8.76 8.88 -1.55
CA ILE A 111 -7.87 8.79 -2.71
C ILE A 111 -6.44 9.19 -2.35
N PHE A 112 -5.48 8.43 -2.86
CA PHE A 112 -4.05 8.62 -2.63
C PHE A 112 -3.32 8.96 -3.93
N GLY A 113 -2.58 10.07 -3.90
CA GLY A 113 -1.68 10.50 -4.95
C GLY A 113 -0.50 9.55 -5.13
N GLU A 114 0.37 9.87 -6.09
CA GLU A 114 1.51 9.01 -6.41
C GLU A 114 2.54 9.01 -5.28
N GLY A 115 3.13 7.85 -4.96
CA GLY A 115 4.24 7.79 -4.01
C GLY A 115 3.87 8.03 -2.55
N VAL A 116 2.58 7.90 -2.17
CA VAL A 116 2.16 8.03 -0.77
C VAL A 116 2.65 6.83 0.05
N ARG A 117 3.13 7.09 1.27
CA ARG A 117 3.65 6.05 2.18
C ARG A 117 2.98 6.09 3.54
N LEU A 118 2.51 4.94 4.02
CA LEU A 118 1.94 4.74 5.35
C LEU A 118 2.88 3.86 6.18
N TYR A 119 3.25 4.34 7.37
CA TYR A 119 4.11 3.62 8.32
C TYR A 119 3.54 3.72 9.73
N ASP A 120 2.89 2.67 10.21
CA ASP A 120 2.34 2.58 11.57
C ASP A 120 3.39 2.17 12.62
N HIS A 121 4.68 2.25 12.27
CA HIS A 121 5.79 1.83 13.11
C HIS A 121 7.03 2.70 12.94
N ASN A 122 7.92 2.60 13.93
CA ASN A 122 9.33 2.98 13.88
C ASN A 122 10.17 1.79 14.34
N HIS A 123 11.46 1.76 14.02
CA HIS A 123 12.40 0.87 14.71
C HIS A 123 12.45 1.18 16.21
N LEU A 124 12.57 0.13 17.03
CA LEU A 124 12.80 0.30 18.47
C LEU A 124 14.19 0.90 18.68
N ILE A 125 14.25 1.93 19.53
CA ILE A 125 15.50 2.58 19.93
C ILE A 125 15.75 2.24 21.39
N GLU A 126 16.77 1.43 21.65
CA GLU A 126 17.17 1.08 23.00
C GLU A 126 18.22 2.09 23.50
N LYS A 127 17.93 2.70 24.66
CA LYS A 127 18.80 3.69 25.31
C LYS A 127 19.46 3.04 26.53
N GLY A 128 20.57 2.37 26.31
CA GLY A 128 21.48 1.89 27.37
C GLY A 128 22.73 2.78 27.48
N GLU A 129 23.87 2.19 27.83
CA GLU A 129 25.17 2.88 27.79
C GLU A 129 25.53 3.41 26.39
N LYS A 130 25.00 2.77 25.34
CA LYS A 130 25.10 3.21 23.94
C LYS A 130 23.70 3.18 23.30
N LEU A 131 23.47 4.12 22.37
CA LEU A 131 22.27 4.13 21.53
C LEU A 131 22.34 2.95 20.54
N PHE A 132 21.31 2.11 20.52
CA PHE A 132 21.18 1.03 19.55
C PHE A 132 19.81 1.11 18.87
N VAL A 133 19.80 0.96 17.53
CA VAL A 133 18.57 0.93 16.73
C VAL A 133 18.35 -0.52 16.31
N GLU A 134 17.29 -1.12 16.84
CA GLU A 134 16.94 -2.51 16.62
C GLU A 134 16.41 -2.73 15.20
N LYS A 135 16.96 -3.71 14.49
CA LYS A 135 16.60 -3.99 13.09
C LYS A 135 15.27 -4.73 12.93
N GLU A 136 14.90 -5.52 13.93
CA GLU A 136 13.78 -6.46 13.86
C GLU A 136 12.71 -6.20 14.92
N LYS A 137 12.91 -5.19 15.78
CA LYS A 137 11.92 -4.77 16.78
C LYS A 137 11.40 -3.39 16.42
N TYR A 138 10.10 -3.19 16.66
CA TYR A 138 9.41 -1.99 16.26
C TYR A 138 8.57 -1.41 17.40
N MET A 139 8.46 -0.09 17.41
CA MET A 139 7.44 0.63 18.16
C MET A 139 6.28 0.94 17.23
N THR A 140 5.12 0.36 17.49
CA THR A 140 3.93 0.51 16.66
C THR A 140 2.91 1.46 17.27
N SER A 141 2.05 2.04 16.42
CA SER A 141 0.85 2.75 16.82
C SER A 141 -0.07 2.93 15.62
N PRO A 142 -1.39 2.71 15.76
CA PRO A 142 -2.30 2.59 14.63
C PRO A 142 -2.37 3.87 13.79
N ILE A 143 -2.58 3.71 12.48
CA ILE A 143 -2.95 4.79 11.57
C ILE A 143 -4.44 4.66 11.25
N LYS A 144 -5.17 5.77 11.37
CA LYS A 144 -6.57 5.86 10.91
C LYS A 144 -6.73 7.00 9.94
N ILE A 145 -7.26 6.72 8.76
CA ILE A 145 -7.59 7.72 7.75
C ILE A 145 -9.10 7.67 7.55
N GLY A 146 -9.75 8.82 7.68
CA GLY A 146 -11.19 8.99 7.50
C GLY A 146 -11.67 8.72 6.08
N LYS A 147 -12.98 8.91 5.87
CA LYS A 147 -13.61 8.81 4.55
C LYS A 147 -13.45 10.11 3.76
N ASN A 148 -13.56 10.00 2.44
CA ASN A 148 -13.56 11.13 1.50
C ASN A 148 -12.34 12.05 1.67
N CYS A 149 -11.18 11.48 1.99
CA CYS A 149 -9.94 12.23 2.11
C CYS A 149 -9.19 12.24 0.77
N TRP A 150 -8.40 13.29 0.53
CA TRP A 150 -7.43 13.31 -0.57
C TRP A 150 -6.01 13.47 -0.03
N ILE A 151 -5.19 12.45 -0.23
CA ILE A 151 -3.79 12.46 0.20
C ILE A 151 -2.90 12.74 -1.01
N GLY A 152 -2.28 13.93 -1.04
CA GLY A 152 -1.45 14.40 -2.13
C GLY A 152 -0.19 13.58 -2.35
N SER A 153 0.37 13.66 -3.56
CA SER A 153 1.54 12.87 -3.97
C SER A 153 2.74 13.06 -3.05
N ASN A 154 3.53 11.99 -2.86
CA ASN A 154 4.72 11.94 -2.02
C ASN A 154 4.49 12.34 -0.56
N THR A 155 3.26 12.19 -0.05
CA THR A 155 2.96 12.34 1.38
C THR A 155 3.44 11.12 2.15
N VAL A 156 3.95 11.34 3.37
CA VAL A 156 4.25 10.29 4.34
C VAL A 156 3.34 10.45 5.56
N ILE A 157 2.67 9.37 5.97
CA ILE A 157 1.83 9.33 7.17
C ILE A 157 2.48 8.39 8.17
N LEU A 158 2.78 8.92 9.36
CA LEU A 158 3.52 8.22 10.41
C LEU A 158 2.59 7.61 11.47
N LYS A 159 3.16 6.71 12.28
CA LYS A 159 2.49 5.96 13.32
C LYS A 159 1.69 6.83 14.30
N GLY A 160 0.53 6.35 14.71
CA GLY A 160 -0.36 7.02 15.67
C GLY A 160 -1.17 8.18 15.09
N VAL A 161 -1.05 8.46 13.78
CA VAL A 161 -1.80 9.54 13.14
C VAL A 161 -3.24 9.12 12.88
N THR A 162 -4.17 9.98 13.27
CA THR A 162 -5.56 9.97 12.78
C THR A 162 -5.79 11.16 11.85
N ILE A 163 -6.26 10.92 10.63
CA ILE A 163 -6.76 11.94 9.69
C ILE A 163 -8.28 11.85 9.71
N GLY A 164 -8.95 12.94 10.10
CA GLY A 164 -10.40 13.02 10.11
C GLY A 164 -11.01 13.03 8.71
N ASP A 165 -12.33 12.84 8.64
CA ASP A 165 -13.09 12.78 7.39
C ASP A 165 -12.99 14.07 6.58
N ASN A 166 -13.16 13.97 5.26
CA ASN A 166 -13.19 15.11 4.32
C ASN A 166 -11.93 15.99 4.34
N SER A 167 -10.79 15.45 4.79
CA SER A 167 -9.54 16.20 4.89
C SER A 167 -8.66 16.04 3.65
N ILE A 168 -7.96 17.12 3.30
CA ILE A 168 -7.03 17.16 2.18
C ILE A 168 -5.62 17.33 2.74
N ILE A 169 -4.72 16.44 2.35
CA ILE A 169 -3.29 16.55 2.66
C ILE A 169 -2.55 16.93 1.39
N GLY A 170 -1.87 18.08 1.41
CA GLY A 170 -1.09 18.56 0.29
C GLY A 170 0.08 17.64 -0.07
N ALA A 171 0.58 17.78 -1.30
CA ALA A 171 1.72 16.99 -1.76
C ALA A 171 3.00 17.25 -0.93
N GLY A 172 3.80 16.20 -0.75
CA GLY A 172 5.07 16.25 -0.04
C GLY A 172 4.95 16.49 1.47
N CYS A 173 3.76 16.38 2.06
CA CYS A 173 3.59 16.51 3.50
C CYS A 173 4.18 15.32 4.26
N VAL A 174 4.71 15.56 5.46
CA VAL A 174 5.00 14.53 6.45
C VAL A 174 4.05 14.72 7.62
N ILE A 175 3.06 13.84 7.74
CA ILE A 175 2.03 13.90 8.77
C ILE A 175 2.49 13.05 9.95
N HIS A 176 2.82 13.73 11.05
CA HIS A 176 3.31 13.14 12.30
C HIS A 176 2.44 13.49 13.51
N LYS A 177 1.36 14.26 13.29
CA LYS A 177 0.32 14.61 14.26
C LYS A 177 -1.03 14.44 13.58
N SER A 178 -2.03 14.05 14.35
CA SER A 178 -3.40 13.88 13.84
C SER A 178 -3.95 15.16 13.25
N VAL A 179 -4.74 15.00 12.19
CA VAL A 179 -5.38 16.06 11.42
C VAL A 179 -6.88 15.97 11.70
N PRO A 180 -7.54 17.04 12.17
CA PRO A 180 -8.99 17.06 12.33
C PRO A 180 -9.71 16.80 11.01
N GLU A 181 -11.01 16.52 11.08
CA GLU A 181 -11.88 16.47 9.91
C GLU A 181 -12.00 17.85 9.23
N ASN A 182 -12.45 17.87 7.97
CA ASN A 182 -12.72 19.07 7.19
C ASN A 182 -11.52 20.03 7.11
N THR A 183 -10.30 19.49 7.14
CA THR A 183 -9.05 20.26 7.23
C THR A 183 -8.24 20.11 5.95
N ILE A 184 -7.66 21.23 5.48
CA ILE A 184 -6.66 21.22 4.41
C ILE A 184 -5.27 21.47 5.00
N MET A 185 -4.43 20.45 5.00
CA MET A 185 -3.01 20.56 5.35
C MET A 185 -2.21 20.90 4.10
N LYS A 186 -1.35 21.92 4.19
CA LYS A 186 -0.45 22.32 3.09
C LYS A 186 0.99 22.19 3.54
N ASN A 187 1.86 21.75 2.64
CA ASN A 187 3.30 21.84 2.85
C ASN A 187 3.73 23.29 2.58
N SER A 188 4.38 23.92 3.56
CA SER A 188 4.93 25.26 3.41
C SER A 188 6.45 25.17 3.36
N GLN A 189 7.04 25.72 2.30
CA GLN A 189 8.49 25.73 2.08
C GLN A 189 8.98 27.15 1.90
N ASN A 190 10.15 27.44 2.46
CA ASN A 190 10.89 28.67 2.18
C ASN A 190 11.89 28.38 1.05
N LEU A 191 11.65 28.94 -0.13
CA LEU A 191 12.58 28.81 -1.25
C LEU A 191 13.80 29.70 -1.00
N ILE A 192 14.94 29.09 -0.70
CA ILE A 192 16.21 29.78 -0.56
C ILE A 192 16.97 29.63 -1.88
N SER A 193 17.18 30.74 -2.58
CA SER A 193 17.94 30.79 -3.82
C SER A 193 19.17 31.70 -3.67
N GLN A 194 20.31 31.26 -4.18
CA GLN A 194 21.49 32.09 -4.39
C GLN A 194 21.75 32.17 -5.90
N THR A 195 21.97 33.37 -6.41
CA THR A 195 22.42 33.56 -7.80
C THR A 195 23.94 33.37 -7.83
N LEU A 196 24.44 32.61 -8.81
CA LEU A 196 25.89 32.39 -9.03
C LEU A 196 26.58 33.67 -9.50
#